data_AF-A0A833WDJ4-F1
#
_entry.id   AF-A0A833WDJ4-F1
#
_cell.length_a   1.000
_cell.length_b   1.000
_cell.length_c   1.000
_cell.angle_alpha   90.00
_cell.angle_beta   90.00
_cell.angle_gamma   90.00
#
_symmetry.space_group_name_H-M   'P 1'
#
loop_
_entity.id
_entity.type
_entity.pdbx_description
1 polymer ?
#
loop_
_entity_poly.entity_id
_entity_poly.type
_entity_poly.pdbx_seq_one_letter_code
_entity_poly.pdbx_strand_id
1 'polypeptide(L)'
;MAPTTSNSTSSATGKVVAGTPKAANAKPSIKLETTATPIDTNFEFRTGPDYKPFTLDSAFVASFENQTPPFGFNGLGELVYMRTYSRVKADGTKERWFETIERVINGTFNMQKKWLQQLGRPWDEEEMNQIA
;
A
#
# COMPACT_ATOMS: atom_id res chain seq x y z
N MET A 1 -41.19 8.42 6.35
CA MET A 1 -41.01 8.84 4.94
C MET A 1 -40.05 10.03 4.96
N ALA A 2 -38.91 9.93 4.28
CA ALA A 2 -37.89 10.98 4.27
C ALA A 2 -38.33 12.19 3.43
N PRO A 3 -38.06 13.44 3.84
CA PRO A 3 -38.34 14.61 3.03
C PRO A 3 -37.21 14.87 2.01
N THR A 4 -37.60 15.07 0.75
CA THR A 4 -36.77 15.60 -0.33
C THR A 4 -36.55 17.11 -0.16
N THR A 5 -35.29 17.56 -0.18
CA THR A 5 -34.94 18.98 -0.27
C THR A 5 -34.30 19.29 -1.63
N SER A 6 -34.93 20.20 -2.37
CA SER A 6 -34.49 20.74 -3.65
C SER A 6 -33.39 21.80 -3.47
N ASN A 7 -32.36 21.78 -4.32
CA ASN A 7 -31.35 22.83 -4.41
C ASN A 7 -31.81 23.96 -5.34
N SER A 8 -31.64 25.21 -4.90
CA SER A 8 -31.85 26.41 -5.71
C SER A 8 -30.50 27.05 -6.06
N THR A 9 -30.30 27.28 -7.36
CA THR A 9 -29.14 27.93 -7.97
C THR A 9 -29.27 29.45 -7.82
N SER A 10 -28.28 30.12 -7.24
CA SER A 10 -28.16 31.58 -7.30
C SER A 10 -26.81 31.97 -7.92
N SER A 11 -26.89 32.65 -9.06
CA SER A 11 -25.79 33.37 -9.70
C SER A 11 -25.49 34.66 -8.93
N ALA A 12 -24.22 34.94 -8.64
CA ALA A 12 -23.78 36.26 -8.22
C ALA A 12 -22.48 36.63 -8.94
N THR A 13 -22.58 37.68 -9.76
CA THR A 13 -21.51 38.35 -10.49
C THR A 13 -20.67 39.18 -9.53
N GLY A 14 -19.33 39.08 -9.57
CA GLY A 14 -18.43 39.84 -8.70
C GLY A 14 -17.07 40.11 -9.36
N LYS A 15 -16.67 41.38 -9.34
CA LYS A 15 -15.56 42.05 -10.04
C LYS A 15 -14.15 41.50 -9.74
N VAL A 16 -13.30 41.60 -10.77
CA VAL A 16 -11.85 41.40 -10.81
C VAL A 16 -11.05 42.43 -10.00
N VAL A 17 -10.08 41.95 -9.21
CA VAL A 17 -8.95 42.73 -8.66
C VAL A 17 -7.66 41.93 -8.89
N ALA A 18 -6.69 42.58 -9.50
CA ALA A 18 -5.41 42.03 -9.91
C ALA A 18 -4.49 41.75 -8.70
N GLY A 19 -3.98 40.51 -8.64
CA GLY A 19 -2.93 40.07 -7.73
C GLY A 19 -1.87 39.30 -8.51
N THR A 20 -0.61 39.67 -8.28
CA THR A 20 0.64 39.24 -8.92
C THR A 20 0.85 37.72 -8.97
N PRO A 21 1.35 37.11 -10.07
CA PRO A 21 1.59 35.67 -10.13
C PRO A 21 2.88 35.29 -9.39
N LYS A 22 2.75 34.48 -8.32
CA LYS A 22 3.86 33.81 -7.61
C LYS A 22 4.14 32.46 -8.28
N ALA A 23 5.42 32.20 -8.52
CA ALA A 23 5.99 31.12 -9.32
C ALA A 23 5.35 29.72 -9.10
N ALA A 24 4.96 29.10 -10.22
CA ALA A 24 4.53 27.71 -10.28
C ALA A 24 5.75 26.79 -10.05
N ASN A 25 5.65 25.93 -9.04
CA ASN A 25 6.64 24.89 -8.76
C ASN A 25 6.58 23.83 -9.88
N ALA A 26 7.69 23.64 -10.59
CA ALA A 26 7.79 22.72 -11.71
C ALA A 26 7.73 21.26 -11.22
N LYS A 27 6.73 20.51 -11.69
CA LYS A 27 6.70 19.05 -11.55
C LYS A 27 7.91 18.45 -12.30
N PRO A 28 8.70 17.53 -11.71
CA PRO A 28 9.73 16.84 -12.47
C PRO A 28 9.05 15.95 -13.52
N SER A 29 9.25 16.29 -14.79
CA SER A 29 8.83 15.47 -15.93
C SER A 29 9.86 14.37 -16.10
N ILE A 30 9.50 13.14 -15.69
CA ILE A 30 10.31 11.95 -15.96
C ILE A 30 10.24 11.69 -17.47
N LYS A 31 11.36 11.93 -18.16
CA LYS A 31 11.52 11.54 -19.56
C LYS A 31 11.78 10.03 -19.58
N LEU A 32 10.77 9.26 -19.98
CA LEU A 32 10.90 7.83 -20.21
C LEU A 32 11.58 7.64 -21.57
N GLU A 33 12.90 7.48 -21.57
CA GLU A 33 13.62 7.01 -22.75
C GLU A 33 13.30 5.52 -22.96
N THR A 34 12.47 5.23 -23.95
CA THR A 34 12.19 3.86 -24.42
C THR A 34 13.38 3.37 -25.23
N THR A 35 14.44 2.93 -24.56
CA THR A 35 15.44 2.06 -25.19
C THR A 35 14.82 0.66 -25.26
N ALA A 36 14.34 0.27 -26.44
CA ALA A 36 13.83 -1.07 -26.70
C ALA A 36 14.99 -2.07 -26.69
N THR A 37 15.35 -2.56 -25.51
CA THR A 37 16.15 -3.78 -25.38
C THR A 37 15.29 -4.97 -25.82
N PRO A 38 15.82 -5.92 -26.61
CA PRO A 38 15.09 -7.12 -26.98
C PRO A 38 14.65 -7.86 -25.70
N ILE A 39 13.38 -8.27 -25.68
CA ILE A 39 12.81 -9.05 -24.59
C ILE A 39 13.46 -10.44 -24.67
N ASP A 40 14.38 -10.73 -23.76
CA ASP A 40 14.92 -12.07 -23.59
C ASP A 40 13.77 -13.00 -23.20
N THR A 41 13.37 -13.86 -24.14
CA THR A 41 12.31 -14.86 -23.97
C THR A 41 12.72 -16.02 -23.05
N ASN A 42 14.00 -16.11 -22.70
CA ASN A 42 14.55 -17.05 -21.73
C ASN A 42 14.59 -16.42 -20.33
N PHE A 43 13.43 -15.99 -19.83
CA PHE A 43 13.31 -15.55 -18.44
C PHE A 43 13.17 -16.79 -17.56
N GLU A 44 14.28 -17.48 -17.29
CA GLU A 44 14.34 -18.39 -16.15
C GLU A 44 13.89 -17.61 -14.92
N PHE A 45 12.89 -18.15 -14.23
CA PHE A 45 12.41 -17.62 -12.97
C PHE A 45 13.60 -17.23 -12.09
N ARG A 46 13.74 -15.95 -11.73
CA ARG A 46 14.72 -15.50 -10.71
C ARG A 46 14.39 -16.01 -9.30
N THR A 47 13.65 -17.11 -9.18
CA THR A 47 13.55 -17.94 -7.97
C THR A 47 14.68 -18.98 -7.96
N GLY A 48 15.89 -18.54 -8.27
CA GLY A 48 17.10 -19.34 -8.04
C GLY A 48 17.38 -19.45 -6.53
N PRO A 49 18.44 -20.19 -6.15
CA PRO A 49 18.85 -20.32 -4.75
C PRO A 49 19.12 -18.96 -4.08
N ASP A 50 19.42 -17.92 -4.86
CA ASP A 50 19.72 -16.56 -4.38
C ASP A 50 18.46 -15.68 -4.20
N TYR A 51 17.25 -16.22 -4.38
CA TYR A 51 16.02 -15.45 -4.20
C TYR A 51 15.78 -15.13 -2.73
N LYS A 52 15.98 -13.86 -2.37
CA LYS A 52 15.61 -13.30 -1.06
C LYS A 52 14.19 -12.73 -1.11
N PRO A 53 13.21 -13.27 -0.37
CA PRO A 53 11.89 -12.65 -0.26
C PRO A 53 11.98 -11.33 0.50
N PHE A 54 11.04 -10.43 0.23
CA PHE A 54 10.81 -9.26 1.04
C PHE A 54 10.22 -9.68 2.39
N THR A 55 10.76 -9.10 3.46
CA THR A 55 10.31 -9.29 4.85
C THR A 55 10.40 -7.97 5.58
N LEU A 56 9.30 -7.58 6.24
CA LEU A 56 9.29 -6.47 7.20
C LEU A 56 10.29 -6.70 8.34
N ASP A 57 10.78 -5.59 8.89
CA ASP A 57 11.63 -5.65 10.07
C ASP A 57 10.83 -6.18 11.28
N SER A 58 11.37 -7.23 11.90
CA SER A 58 10.76 -7.89 13.06
C SER A 58 10.65 -6.96 14.28
N ALA A 59 11.59 -6.03 14.46
CA ALA A 59 11.54 -5.09 15.57
C ALA A 59 10.42 -4.05 15.38
N PHE A 60 10.21 -3.59 14.15
CA PHE A 60 9.05 -2.77 13.79
C PHE A 60 7.73 -3.49 14.09
N VAL A 61 7.57 -4.75 13.66
CA VAL A 61 6.35 -5.52 13.92
C VAL A 61 6.12 -5.74 15.42
N ALA A 62 7.18 -6.08 16.17
CA ALA A 62 7.12 -6.27 17.63
C ALA A 62 6.66 -5.02 18.39
N SER A 63 6.90 -3.82 17.85
CA SER A 63 6.43 -2.57 18.46
C SER A 63 4.89 -2.48 18.57
N PHE A 64 4.16 -3.22 17.74
CA PHE A 64 2.69 -3.26 17.75
C PHE A 64 2.11 -4.36 18.65
N GLU A 65 2.95 -5.20 19.25
CA GLU A 65 2.48 -6.33 20.06
C GLU A 65 1.65 -5.88 21.27
N ASN A 66 2.07 -4.79 21.90
CA ASN A 66 1.45 -4.25 23.12
C ASN A 66 0.48 -3.10 22.82
N GLN A 67 0.24 -2.78 21.54
CA GLN A 67 -0.66 -1.70 21.14
C GLN A 67 -2.06 -2.25 20.91
N THR A 68 -3.06 -1.59 21.50
CA THR A 68 -4.46 -1.94 21.26
C THR A 68 -4.87 -1.48 19.86
N PRO A 69 -5.27 -2.39 18.95
CA PRO A 69 -5.67 -2.02 17.60
C PRO A 69 -6.95 -1.16 17.62
N PRO A 70 -7.03 -0.08 16.82
CA PRO A 70 -8.15 0.85 16.83
C PRO A 70 -9.34 0.33 16.00
N PHE A 71 -9.86 -0.85 16.34
CA PHE A 71 -10.99 -1.46 15.61
C PHE A 71 -12.33 -0.72 15.75
N GLY A 72 -12.47 0.12 16.77
CA GLY A 72 -13.69 0.89 17.04
C GLY A 72 -14.85 0.04 17.58
N PHE A 73 -16.04 0.64 17.64
CA PHE A 73 -17.29 -0.01 18.05
C PHE A 73 -17.22 -0.75 19.41
N ASN A 74 -16.51 -0.19 20.40
CA ASN A 74 -16.35 -0.76 21.75
C ASN A 74 -15.94 -2.26 21.74
N GLY A 75 -15.03 -2.65 20.84
CA GLY A 75 -14.51 -4.03 20.75
C GLY A 75 -15.29 -4.96 19.83
N LEU A 76 -16.45 -4.54 19.30
CA LEU A 76 -17.17 -5.34 18.29
C LEU A 76 -16.32 -5.58 17.03
N GLY A 77 -15.52 -4.58 16.63
CA GLY A 77 -14.63 -4.72 15.49
C GLY A 77 -13.54 -5.78 15.70
N GLU A 78 -13.05 -5.92 16.94
CA GLU A 78 -12.07 -6.96 17.29
C GLU A 78 -12.69 -8.35 17.20
N LEU A 79 -13.92 -8.54 17.68
CA LEU A 79 -14.63 -9.82 17.57
C LEU A 79 -14.85 -10.21 16.10
N VAL A 80 -15.27 -9.26 15.27
CA VAL A 80 -15.45 -9.49 13.82
C VAL A 80 -14.12 -9.85 13.17
N TYR A 81 -13.03 -9.18 13.55
CA TYR A 81 -11.68 -9.48 13.09
C TYR A 81 -11.26 -10.91 13.47
N MET A 82 -11.41 -11.30 14.74
CA MET A 82 -11.06 -12.63 15.23
C MET A 82 -11.86 -13.74 14.55
N ARG A 83 -13.11 -13.47 14.20
CA ARG A 83 -14.00 -14.41 13.52
C ARG A 83 -13.73 -14.52 12.01
N THR A 84 -13.31 -13.43 11.36
CA THR A 84 -13.32 -13.34 9.88
C THR A 84 -11.93 -13.29 9.26
N TYR A 85 -10.98 -12.61 9.87
CA TYR A 85 -9.68 -12.33 9.27
C TYR A 85 -8.52 -13.03 9.96
N SER A 86 -8.62 -13.27 11.27
CA SER A 86 -7.60 -13.98 12.04
C SER A 86 -7.55 -15.46 11.62
N ARG A 87 -6.42 -15.87 11.04
CA ARG A 87 -6.18 -17.27 10.65
C ARG A 87 -5.73 -18.09 11.85
N VAL A 88 -5.91 -19.40 11.74
CA VAL A 88 -5.39 -20.36 12.72
C VAL A 88 -3.93 -20.66 12.35
N LYS A 89 -3.03 -20.43 13.30
CA LYS A 89 -1.60 -20.73 13.19
C LYS A 89 -1.36 -22.24 13.37
N ALA A 90 -0.14 -22.70 13.09
CA ALA A 90 0.23 -24.11 13.18
C ALA A 90 0.14 -24.66 14.63
N ASP A 91 0.29 -23.79 15.62
CA ASP A 91 0.11 -24.07 17.06
C ASP A 91 -1.37 -24.16 17.48
N GLY A 92 -2.31 -23.92 16.56
CA GLY A 92 -3.75 -23.91 16.82
C GLY A 92 -4.27 -22.61 17.42
N THR A 93 -3.42 -21.62 17.70
CA THR A 93 -3.89 -20.31 18.17
C THR A 93 -4.33 -19.45 16.99
N LYS A 94 -5.07 -18.38 17.30
CA LYS A 94 -5.46 -17.37 16.32
C LYS A 94 -4.33 -16.35 16.12
N GLU A 95 -4.18 -15.87 14.89
CA GLU A 95 -3.32 -14.72 14.59
C GLU A 95 -3.81 -13.47 15.33
N ARG A 96 -2.88 -12.70 15.89
CA ARG A 96 -3.11 -11.35 16.37
C ARG A 96 -3.10 -10.35 15.21
N TRP A 97 -3.63 -9.15 15.47
CA TRP A 97 -3.77 -8.12 14.45
C TRP A 97 -2.45 -7.77 13.76
N PHE A 98 -1.38 -7.53 14.51
CA PHE A 98 -0.08 -7.17 13.92
C PHE A 98 0.54 -8.32 13.11
N GLU A 99 0.35 -9.58 13.53
CA GLU A 99 0.79 -10.77 12.75
C GLU A 99 0.03 -10.84 11.41
N THR A 100 -1.25 -10.47 11.41
CA THR A 100 -2.05 -10.38 10.18
C THR A 100 -1.53 -9.29 9.25
N ILE A 101 -1.23 -8.10 9.78
CA ILE A 101 -0.70 -6.98 8.99
C ILE A 101 0.65 -7.34 8.39
N GLU A 102 1.57 -7.89 9.19
CA GLU A 102 2.87 -8.38 8.72
C GLU A 102 2.70 -9.36 7.54
N ARG A 103 1.85 -10.38 7.70
CA ARG A 103 1.58 -11.36 6.65
C ARG A 103 1.03 -10.71 5.37
N VAL A 104 0.09 -9.77 5.50
CA VAL A 104 -0.53 -9.10 4.34
C VAL A 104 0.49 -8.24 3.60
N ILE A 105 1.30 -7.46 4.31
CA ILE A 105 2.32 -6.60 3.72
C ILE A 105 3.38 -7.47 3.04
N ASN A 106 3.96 -8.43 3.76
CA ASN A 106 4.95 -9.35 3.20
C ASN A 106 4.40 -10.08 1.96
N GLY A 107 3.13 -10.53 2.00
CA GLY A 107 2.49 -11.17 0.85
C GLY A 107 2.36 -10.23 -0.36
N THR A 108 1.93 -8.98 -0.13
CA THR A 108 1.72 -7.98 -1.18
C THR A 108 3.02 -7.59 -1.88
N PHE A 109 4.04 -7.24 -1.09
CA PHE A 109 5.35 -6.84 -1.63
C PHE A 109 6.06 -8.01 -2.31
N ASN A 110 5.93 -9.25 -1.82
CA ASN A 110 6.49 -10.42 -2.49
C ASN A 110 5.81 -10.71 -3.85
N MET A 111 4.49 -10.55 -3.94
CA MET A 111 3.79 -10.66 -5.22
C MET A 111 4.26 -9.59 -6.21
N GLN A 112 4.41 -8.34 -5.75
CA GLN A 112 4.93 -7.25 -6.57
C GLN A 112 6.38 -7.50 -7.01
N LYS A 113 7.26 -7.96 -6.09
CA LYS A 113 8.65 -8.32 -6.38
C LYS A 113 8.72 -9.38 -7.48
N LYS A 114 7.92 -10.44 -7.35
CA LYS A 114 7.84 -11.50 -8.35
C LYS A 114 7.38 -10.97 -9.71
N TRP A 115 6.36 -10.12 -9.74
CA TRP A 115 5.86 -9.51 -10.98
C TRP A 115 6.90 -8.61 -11.66
N LEU A 116 7.56 -7.74 -10.89
CA LEU A 116 8.62 -6.86 -11.42
C LEU A 116 9.80 -7.66 -11.96
N GLN A 117 10.19 -8.73 -11.26
CA GLN A 117 11.22 -9.65 -11.73
C GLN A 117 10.80 -10.26 -13.07
N GLN A 118 9.58 -10.79 -13.21
CA GLN A 118 9.08 -11.35 -14.48
C GLN A 118 9.12 -10.36 -15.65
N LEU A 119 8.98 -9.07 -15.37
CA LEU A 119 9.09 -8.00 -16.37
C LEU A 119 10.53 -7.56 -16.64
N GLY A 120 11.53 -8.18 -16.02
CA GLY A 120 12.94 -7.78 -16.10
C GLY A 120 13.23 -6.44 -15.40
N ARG A 121 12.33 -5.95 -14.53
CA ARG A 121 12.52 -4.68 -13.81
C ARG A 121 13.29 -4.91 -12.50
N PRO A 122 14.17 -3.97 -12.12
CA PRO A 122 14.87 -4.06 -10.84
C PRO A 122 13.89 -3.91 -9.67
N TRP A 123 14.24 -4.57 -8.56
CA TRP A 123 13.58 -4.40 -7.26
C TRP A 123 14.49 -3.58 -6.37
N ASP A 124 14.00 -2.46 -5.86
CA ASP A 124 14.71 -1.64 -4.88
C ASP A 124 14.24 -2.03 -3.46
N GLU A 125 15.13 -2.56 -2.63
CA GLU A 125 14.77 -2.95 -1.26
C GLU A 125 14.60 -1.74 -0.32
N GLU A 126 15.37 -0.67 -0.54
CA GLU A 126 15.34 0.50 0.33
C GLU A 126 14.05 1.29 0.12
N GLU A 127 13.68 1.52 -1.14
CA GLU A 127 12.44 2.23 -1.47
C GLU A 127 11.22 1.48 -0.91
N MET A 128 11.19 0.15 -1.04
CA MET A 128 10.06 -0.65 -0.57
C MET A 128 9.97 -0.70 0.96
N ASN A 129 11.11 -0.69 1.66
CA ASN A 129 11.14 -0.58 3.12
C ASN A 129 10.70 0.79 3.64
N GLN A 130 10.87 1.86 2.86
CA GLN A 130 10.38 3.20 3.22
C GLN A 130 8.88 3.36 3.01
N ILE A 131 8.32 2.63 2.04
CA ILE A 131 6.88 2.66 1.73
C ILE A 131 6.08 1.76 2.69
N ALA A 132 6.66 0.65 3.13
CA ALA A 132 6.05 -0.31 4.05
C ALA A 132 5.91 0.26 5.47
#